data_AF-R5L390-F1
#
_entry.id   AF-R5L390-F1
#
_cell.length_a   1.000
_cell.length_b   1.000
_cell.length_c   1.000
_cell.angle_alpha   90.00
_cell.angle_beta   90.00
_cell.angle_gamma   90.00
#
_symmetry.space_group_name_H-M   'P 1'
#
loop_
_entity.id
_entity.type
_entity.pdbx_description
1 polymer ?
#
loop_
_entity_poly.entity_id
_entity_poly.type
_entity_poly.pdbx_seq_one_letter_code
_entity_poly.pdbx_strand_id
1 'polypeptide(L)'
;MADNDNVIIDENGESVTIKDDSGKPAVFHFFEETYIPLDDEDGVTTEFECIASMEYEGVIYYALLPKPENEDDEPEEFVVLKGEEDGDELLFSSIDSEEENQRIGELFLKGLFSMEEMDGGEDDILQ
;
A
#
# COMPACT_ATOMS: atom_id res chain seq x y z
N MET A 1 6.94 -22.20 -13.86
CA MET A 1 6.78 -20.79 -14.23
C MET A 1 5.29 -20.59 -14.39
N ALA A 2 4.62 -20.22 -13.30
CA ALA A 2 3.23 -19.83 -13.37
C ALA A 2 3.25 -18.34 -13.68
N ASP A 3 3.08 -18.01 -14.95
CA ASP A 3 2.83 -16.66 -15.40
C ASP A 3 1.48 -16.22 -14.79
N ASN A 4 1.53 -15.53 -13.64
CA ASN A 4 0.33 -14.95 -13.05
C ASN A 4 -0.04 -13.73 -13.92
N ASP A 5 -0.85 -13.95 -14.96
CA ASP A 5 -1.37 -13.00 -15.98
C ASP A 5 -2.05 -11.73 -15.41
N ASN A 6 -2.14 -11.64 -14.08
CA ASN A 6 -2.80 -10.58 -13.33
C ASN A 6 -1.85 -9.60 -12.64
N VAL A 7 -0.54 -9.85 -12.67
CA VAL A 7 0.48 -9.02 -12.01
C VAL A 7 1.45 -8.47 -13.07
N ILE A 8 1.44 -7.15 -13.29
CA ILE A 8 2.33 -6.48 -14.26
C ILE A 8 3.34 -5.63 -13.48
N ILE A 9 4.62 -5.92 -13.62
CA ILE A 9 5.71 -5.18 -12.95
C ILE A 9 6.33 -4.24 -13.97
N ASP A 10 6.54 -2.98 -13.59
CA ASP A 10 7.25 -2.00 -14.43
C ASP A 10 8.72 -2.41 -14.61
N GLU A 11 9.36 -2.00 -15.72
CA GLU A 11 10.76 -2.35 -16.03
C GLU A 11 11.77 -1.82 -14.99
N ASN A 12 11.37 -0.86 -14.13
CA ASN A 12 12.17 -0.39 -13.00
C ASN A 12 11.97 -1.22 -11.72
N GLY A 13 10.96 -2.09 -11.66
CA GLY A 13 10.66 -2.95 -10.50
C GLY A 13 9.92 -2.26 -9.35
N GLU A 14 9.64 -0.96 -9.46
CA GLU A 14 9.11 -0.12 -8.37
C GLU A 14 7.58 -0.17 -8.27
N SER A 15 6.88 -0.61 -9.32
CA SER A 15 5.41 -0.66 -9.35
C SER A 15 4.85 -2.01 -9.81
N VAL A 16 3.79 -2.46 -9.14
CA VAL A 16 3.09 -3.72 -9.39
C VAL A 16 1.63 -3.45 -9.71
N THR A 17 1.13 -3.91 -10.86
CA THR A 17 -0.28 -3.77 -11.23
C THR A 17 -1.04 -5.05 -10.96
N ILE A 18 -2.05 -5.01 -10.10
CA ILE A 18 -2.95 -6.15 -9.81
C ILE A 18 -4.33 -5.85 -10.37
N LYS A 19 -4.93 -6.81 -11.08
CA LYS A 19 -6.34 -6.68 -11.47
C LYS A 19 -7.24 -7.25 -10.37
N ASP A 20 -8.21 -6.46 -9.95
CA ASP A 20 -9.28 -6.92 -9.08
C ASP A 20 -10.20 -7.96 -9.79
N ASP A 21 -11.10 -8.63 -9.06
CA ASP A 21 -12.12 -9.55 -9.61
C ASP A 21 -12.96 -8.94 -10.74
N SER A 22 -13.19 -7.62 -10.68
CA SER A 22 -13.88 -6.88 -11.74
C SER A 22 -13.02 -6.60 -12.99
N GLY A 23 -11.75 -7.01 -13.00
CA GLY A 23 -10.78 -6.76 -14.07
C GLY A 23 -10.22 -5.34 -14.09
N LYS A 24 -10.48 -4.54 -13.04
CA LYS A 24 -9.96 -3.17 -12.92
C LYS A 24 -8.50 -3.22 -12.47
N PRO A 25 -7.57 -2.53 -13.14
CA PRO A 25 -6.17 -2.47 -12.73
C PRO A 25 -6.03 -1.58 -11.49
N ALA A 26 -5.29 -2.08 -10.50
CA ALA A 26 -4.81 -1.38 -9.33
C ALA A 26 -3.29 -1.31 -9.45
N VAL A 27 -2.73 -0.11 -9.58
CA VAL A 27 -1.28 0.08 -9.75
C VAL A 27 -0.68 0.41 -8.40
N PHE A 28 0.04 -0.55 -7.82
CA PHE A 28 0.81 -0.39 -6.61
C PHE A 28 2.16 0.23 -6.92
N HIS A 29 2.63 1.09 -6.03
CA HIS A 29 3.98 1.61 -6.02
C HIS A 29 4.51 1.48 -4.59
N PHE A 30 5.57 0.70 -4.42
CA PHE A 30 6.16 0.43 -3.11
C PHE A 30 7.24 1.46 -2.81
N PHE A 31 7.32 1.86 -1.54
CA PHE A 31 8.32 2.82 -1.11
C PHE A 31 9.21 2.18 -0.06
N GLU A 32 10.51 2.41 -0.18
CA GLU A 32 11.49 2.02 0.83
C GLU A 32 11.80 3.26 1.70
N GLU A 33 11.74 3.12 3.02
CA GLU A 33 12.12 4.15 4.02
C GLU A 33 11.48 5.55 3.80
N THR A 34 10.19 5.60 3.44
CA THR A 34 9.47 6.87 3.21
C THR A 34 8.61 7.23 4.41
N TYR A 35 8.95 8.30 5.13
CA TYR A 35 8.15 8.80 6.25
C TYR A 35 7.38 10.07 5.88
N ILE A 36 6.09 10.08 6.20
CA ILE A 36 5.17 11.18 5.95
C ILE A 36 4.69 11.71 7.30
N PRO A 37 4.98 12.97 7.67
CA PRO A 37 4.38 13.60 8.83
C PRO A 37 2.93 13.96 8.52
N LEU A 38 2.00 13.48 9.34
CA LEU A 38 0.58 13.80 9.25
C LEU A 38 0.14 14.53 10.52
N ASP A 39 -0.53 15.66 10.34
CA ASP A 39 -1.17 16.39 11.41
C ASP A 39 -2.59 15.87 11.61
N ASP A 40 -2.86 15.34 12.80
CA ASP A 40 -4.21 14.92 13.19
C ASP A 40 -5.11 16.13 13.54
N GLU A 41 -6.40 15.91 13.80
CA GLU A 41 -7.40 16.95 14.10
C GLU A 41 -7.05 17.80 15.33
N ASP A 42 -6.25 17.29 16.26
CA ASP A 42 -5.75 18.03 17.43
C ASP A 42 -4.50 18.90 17.13
N GLY A 43 -3.98 18.85 15.89
CA GLY A 43 -2.74 19.51 15.49
C GLY A 43 -1.49 18.78 15.98
N VAL A 44 -1.62 17.48 16.26
CA VAL A 44 -0.51 16.61 16.66
C VAL A 44 0.09 15.99 15.40
N THR A 45 1.33 16.37 15.10
CA THR A 45 2.10 15.74 14.03
C THR A 45 2.58 14.36 14.44
N THR A 46 2.11 13.33 13.75
CA THR A 46 2.57 11.94 13.90
C THR A 46 3.28 11.52 12.63
N GLU A 47 4.42 10.85 12.76
CA GLU A 47 5.14 10.29 11.62
C GLU A 47 4.56 8.93 11.26
N PHE A 48 4.22 8.77 9.98
CA PHE A 48 3.79 7.48 9.42
C PHE A 48 4.77 7.02 8.37
N GLU A 49 5.07 5.73 8.35
CA GLU A 49 5.87 5.12 7.30
C GLU A 49 4.96 4.72 6.13
N CYS A 50 5.19 5.31 4.97
CA CYS A 50 4.54 4.90 3.73
C CYS A 50 5.26 3.69 3.15
N ILE A 51 4.58 2.54 3.19
CA ILE A 51 5.08 1.28 2.65
C ILE A 51 4.66 1.07 1.20
N ALA A 52 3.50 1.60 0.83
CA ALA A 52 2.95 1.46 -0.51
C ALA A 52 1.91 2.54 -0.82
N SER A 53 1.80 2.89 -2.09
CA SER A 53 0.64 3.58 -2.65
C SER A 53 -0.03 2.71 -3.71
N MET A 54 -1.31 2.97 -3.97
CA MET A 54 -2.09 2.27 -4.97
C MET A 54 -2.98 3.25 -5.71
N GLU A 55 -2.84 3.32 -7.03
CA GLU A 55 -3.80 4.00 -7.90
C GLU A 55 -4.90 3.02 -8.33
N TYR A 56 -6.15 3.35 -8.00
CA TYR A 56 -7.33 2.57 -8.36
C TYR A 56 -8.49 3.48 -8.78
N GLU A 57 -9.01 3.27 -9.98
CA GLU A 57 -10.10 4.08 -10.56
C GLU A 57 -9.84 5.60 -10.63
N GLY A 58 -8.56 5.99 -10.73
CA GLY A 58 -8.15 7.40 -10.73
C GLY A 58 -8.10 8.04 -9.34
N VAL A 59 -8.19 7.23 -8.29
CA VAL A 59 -7.98 7.62 -6.91
C VAL A 59 -6.67 7.00 -6.41
N ILE A 60 -5.85 7.78 -5.71
CA ILE A 60 -4.61 7.31 -5.12
C ILE A 60 -4.83 7.03 -3.64
N TYR A 61 -4.47 5.84 -3.21
CA TYR A 61 -4.52 5.37 -1.83
C TYR A 61 -3.10 5.14 -1.33
N TYR A 62 -2.88 5.35 -0.04
CA TYR A 62 -1.58 5.21 0.61
C TYR A 62 -1.73 4.31 1.83
N ALA A 63 -0.94 3.24 1.88
CA ALA A 63 -0.79 2.39 3.04
C ALA A 63 0.33 2.96 3.93
N LEU A 64 -0.04 3.26 5.17
CA LEU A 64 0.77 3.96 6.13
C LEU A 64 0.84 3.14 7.42
N LEU A 65 2.05 2.95 7.96
CA LEU A 65 2.27 2.33 9.26
C LEU A 65 2.51 3.42 10.31
N PRO A 66 1.79 3.43 11.43
CA PRO A 66 2.08 4.36 12.52
C PRO A 66 3.46 4.06 13.06
N LYS A 67 4.27 5.11 13.28
CA LYS A 67 5.56 4.94 13.93
C LYS A 67 5.35 4.39 15.34
N PRO A 68 5.94 3.24 15.68
CA PRO A 68 5.78 2.67 17.00
C PRO A 68 6.45 3.55 18.05
N GLU A 69 5.89 3.58 19.25
CA GLU A 69 6.49 4.32 20.38
C GLU A 69 7.81 3.68 20.86
N ASN A 70 8.03 2.40 20.55
CA ASN A 70 9.23 1.63 20.91
C ASN A 70 9.77 0.86 19.70
N GLU A 71 11.09 0.74 19.59
CA GLU A 71 11.75 0.02 18.48
C GLU A 71 11.46 -1.50 18.45
N ASP A 72 10.98 -2.07 19.56
CA ASP A 72 10.58 -3.48 19.67
C ASP A 72 9.09 -3.71 19.32
N ASP A 73 8.32 -2.65 19.05
CA ASP A 73 6.90 -2.73 18.75
C ASP A 73 6.72 -2.61 17.23
N GLU A 74 6.43 -3.73 16.56
CA GLU A 74 6.12 -3.70 15.13
C GLU A 74 4.63 -3.36 14.96
N PRO A 75 4.27 -2.39 14.10
CA PRO A 75 2.87 -2.05 13.89
C PRO A 75 2.12 -3.25 13.29
N GLU A 76 1.13 -3.75 14.03
CA GLU A 76 0.34 -4.93 13.62
C GLU A 76 -0.66 -4.61 12.49
N GLU A 77 -1.00 -3.33 12.30
CA GLU A 77 -2.01 -2.86 11.34
C GLU A 77 -1.52 -1.61 10.60
N PHE A 78 -1.68 -1.62 9.27
CA PHE A 78 -1.50 -0.43 8.44
C PHE A 78 -2.84 0.30 8.26
N VAL A 79 -2.77 1.61 8.18
CA VAL A 79 -3.91 2.46 7.84
C VAL A 79 -3.86 2.81 6.36
N VAL A 80 -5.02 2.81 5.70
CA VAL A 80 -5.13 3.26 4.31
C VAL A 80 -5.83 4.60 4.25
N LEU A 81 -5.16 5.58 3.68
CA LEU A 81 -5.69 6.91 3.43
C LEU A 81 -5.77 7.20 1.94
N LYS A 82 -6.78 7.97 1.54
CA LYS A 82 -6.91 8.50 0.19
C LYS A 82 -6.07 9.77 0.07
N GLY A 83 -5.15 9.83 -0.88
CA GLY A 83 -4.42 11.03 -1.21
C GLY A 83 -5.11 11.81 -2.33
N GLU A 84 -5.22 13.12 -2.16
CA GLU A 84 -5.70 14.05 -3.17
C GLU A 84 -4.66 15.17 -3.35
N GLU A 85 -4.26 15.43 -4.59
CA GLU A 85 -3.39 16.55 -4.93
C GLU A 85 -4.23 17.84 -4.95
N ASP A 86 -4.03 18.72 -3.95
CA ASP A 86 -4.59 20.07 -3.93
C ASP A 86 -3.48 21.08 -4.26
N GLY A 87 -3.28 21.32 -5.56
CA GLY A 87 -2.26 22.25 -6.05
C GLY A 87 -0.83 21.74 -5.86
N ASP A 88 -0.12 22.33 -4.89
CA ASP A 88 1.24 21.93 -4.50
C ASP A 88 1.25 21.13 -3.18
N GLU A 89 0.07 20.86 -2.60
CA GLU A 89 -0.11 20.15 -1.34
C GLU A 89 -0.77 18.78 -1.58
N LEU A 90 -0.32 17.75 -0.86
CA LEU A 90 -0.93 16.43 -0.87
C LEU A 90 -1.80 16.29 0.39
N LEU A 91 -3.11 16.16 0.22
CA LEU A 91 -4.06 16.02 1.32
C LEU A 91 -4.45 14.56 1.48
N PHE A 92 -4.41 14.08 2.72
CA PHE A 92 -4.88 12.74 3.06
C PHE A 92 -6.28 12.81 3.66
N SER A 93 -7.16 11.93 3.19
CA SER A 93 -8.53 11.80 3.66
C SER A 93 -8.84 10.34 3.98
N SER A 94 -9.60 10.11 5.05
CA SER A 94 -10.11 8.77 5.37
C SER A 94 -11.10 8.30 4.29
N ILE A 95 -11.19 6.99 4.12
CA ILE A 95 -12.17 6.39 3.20
C ILE A 95 -13.55 6.41 3.88
N ASP A 96 -14.48 7.20 3.36
CA ASP A 96 -15.83 7.33 3.93
C ASP A 96 -16.68 6.06 3.78
N SER A 97 -16.42 5.25 2.76
CA SER A 97 -17.22 4.06 2.44
C SER A 97 -16.55 2.79 2.96
N GLU A 98 -17.20 2.10 3.89
CA GLU A 98 -16.73 0.81 4.43
C GLU A 98 -16.48 -0.23 3.33
N GLU A 99 -17.34 -0.30 2.31
CA GLU A 99 -17.18 -1.19 1.16
C GLU A 99 -15.92 -0.89 0.34
N GLU A 100 -15.60 0.40 0.17
CA GLU A 100 -14.38 0.83 -0.52
C GLU A 100 -13.17 0.50 0.34
N ASN A 101 -13.19 0.85 1.63
CA ASN A 101 -12.09 0.57 2.54
C ASN A 101 -11.73 -0.93 2.57
N GLN A 102 -12.73 -1.81 2.72
CA GLN A 102 -12.51 -3.27 2.68
C GLN A 102 -11.86 -3.71 1.37
N ARG A 103 -12.38 -3.26 0.23
CA ARG A 103 -11.86 -3.63 -1.08
C ARG A 103 -10.42 -3.16 -1.29
N ILE A 104 -10.15 -1.92 -0.92
CA ILE A 104 -8.83 -1.29 -1.03
C ILE A 104 -7.85 -2.00 -0.10
N GLY A 105 -8.24 -2.30 1.15
CA GLY A 105 -7.45 -3.07 2.09
C GLY A 105 -7.12 -4.48 1.58
N GLU A 106 -8.10 -5.20 1.02
CA GLU A 106 -7.87 -6.50 0.39
C GLU A 106 -6.89 -6.41 -0.80
N LEU A 107 -6.97 -5.34 -1.60
CA LEU A 107 -6.05 -5.11 -2.71
C LEU A 107 -4.64 -4.84 -2.19
N PHE A 108 -4.46 -4.00 -1.16
CA PHE A 108 -3.15 -3.77 -0.52
C PHE A 108 -2.56 -5.05 0.04
N LEU A 109 -3.35 -5.87 0.74
CA LEU A 109 -2.89 -7.17 1.21
C LEU A 109 -2.43 -8.03 0.03
N LYS A 110 -3.22 -8.15 -1.05
CA LYS A 110 -2.80 -8.88 -2.26
C LYS A 110 -1.51 -8.32 -2.88
N GLY A 111 -1.35 -6.99 -2.90
CA GLY A 111 -0.15 -6.30 -3.35
C GLY A 111 1.08 -6.67 -2.54
N LEU A 112 1.00 -6.47 -1.22
CA LEU A 112 2.08 -6.75 -0.28
C LEU A 112 2.43 -8.23 -0.26
N PHE A 113 1.44 -9.13 -0.21
CA PHE A 113 1.68 -10.58 -0.28
C PHE A 113 2.24 -11.01 -1.63
N SER A 114 1.84 -10.38 -2.75
CA SER A 114 2.43 -10.72 -4.06
C SER A 114 3.89 -10.29 -4.17
N MET A 115 4.32 -9.27 -3.42
CA MET A 115 5.72 -8.88 -3.32
C MET A 115 6.48 -9.80 -2.36
N GLU A 116 5.91 -10.12 -1.20
CA GLU A 116 6.49 -11.05 -0.22
C GLU A 116 6.62 -12.48 -0.76
N GLU A 117 5.65 -12.99 -1.53
CA GLU A 117 5.73 -14.32 -2.16
C GLU A 117 6.88 -14.40 -3.19
N MET A 118 7.31 -13.26 -3.75
CA MET A 118 8.50 -13.22 -4.62
C MET A 118 9.82 -13.10 -3.85
N ASP A 119 9.83 -12.48 -2.67
CA ASP A 119 11.01 -12.38 -1.79
C ASP A 119 11.20 -13.65 -0.92
N GLY A 120 10.12 -14.35 -0.59
CA GLY A 120 10.08 -15.64 0.13
C GLY A 120 10.27 -16.87 -0.77
N GLY A 121 10.83 -16.69 -1.97
CA GLY A 121 11.04 -17.73 -2.97
C GLY A 121 12.28 -18.61 -2.78
N GLU A 122 12.71 -18.90 -1.55
CA GLU A 122 13.72 -19.93 -1.26
C GLU A 122 13.35 -20.80 -0.03
N ASP A 123 12.18 -21.45 -0.05
CA ASP A 123 12.08 -22.77 0.55
C ASP A 123 11.88 -23.80 -0.58
N ASP A 124 13.02 -24.11 -1.21
CA ASP A 124 13.26 -25.37 -1.89
C ASP A 124 12.81 -26.48 -0.94
N ILE A 125 11.58 -26.92 -1.17
CA ILE A 125 11.10 -28.28 -1.00
C ILE A 125 12.27 -29.30 -0.95
N LEU A 126 12.83 -29.50 0.24
CA LEU A 126 13.86 -30.50 0.46
C LEU A 126 13.33 -31.87 -0.02
N GLN A 127 14.03 -32.40 -1.00
CA GLN A 127 13.80 -33.66 -1.72
C GLN A 127 13.53 -34.88 -0.83
#